data_AF-A0AAX0QQS9-F1
#
_entry.id   AF-A0AAX0QQS9-F1
#
_cell.length_a   1.000
_cell.length_b   1.000
_cell.length_c   1.000
_cell.angle_alpha   90.00
_cell.angle_beta   90.00
_cell.angle_gamma   90.00
#
_symmetry.space_group_name_H-M   'P 1'
#
loop_
_entity.id
_entity.type
_entity.pdbx_description
1 polymer ?
#
loop_
_entity_poly.entity_id
_entity_poly.type
_entity_poly.pdbx_seq_one_letter_code
_entity_poly.pdbx_strand_id
1 'polypeptide(L)'
;MDKNIALSVLSFMNVSEIIDTPREIFGGLLHKMYEVETDQGIYAIKRLNEEIISRPKAPNNYILSERFSSFSKESGIDAICAKYNNDLPWTIVDNKYYMVFDWIEARSLGQDGNEDNHLITISKLLSKLHHLNY
;
A
#
# COMPACT_ATOMS: atom_id res chain seq x y z
N MET A 1 15.62 2.96 4.07
CA MET A 1 14.98 3.94 4.99
C MET A 1 15.63 3.77 6.36
N ASP A 2 15.80 4.84 7.15
CA ASP A 2 16.33 4.72 8.51
C ASP A 2 15.30 4.11 9.49
N LYS A 3 15.75 3.36 10.51
CA LYS A 3 14.86 2.75 11.51
C LYS A 3 14.04 3.79 12.28
N ASN A 4 14.59 4.95 12.61
CA ASN A 4 13.86 5.98 13.35
C ASN A 4 12.75 6.61 12.50
N ILE A 5 13.01 6.78 11.19
CA ILE A 5 11.98 7.22 10.25
C ILE A 5 10.88 6.16 10.16
N ALA A 6 11.24 4.87 10.04
CA ALA A 6 10.27 3.78 10.00
C ALA A 6 9.38 3.75 11.26
N LEU A 7 9.99 3.87 12.43
CA LEU A 7 9.28 3.91 13.71
C LEU A 7 8.35 5.12 13.79
N SER A 8 8.81 6.30 13.33
CA SER A 8 7.99 7.52 13.29
C SER A 8 6.81 7.39 12.31
N VAL A 9 6.98 6.70 11.18
CA VAL A 9 5.90 6.44 10.22
C VAL A 9 4.84 5.51 10.82
N LEU A 10 5.27 4.50 11.60
CA LEU A 10 4.42 3.45 12.18
C LEU A 10 3.89 3.77 13.59
N SER A 11 4.22 4.93 14.16
CA SER A 11 3.90 5.25 15.57
C SER A 11 2.40 5.24 15.89
N PHE A 12 1.55 5.41 14.88
CA PHE A 12 0.09 5.36 15.02
C PHE A 12 -0.47 3.92 15.19
N MET A 13 0.38 2.90 15.01
CA MET A 13 -0.01 1.47 15.07
C MET A 13 0.50 0.75 16.33
N ASN A 14 0.89 1.48 17.38
CA ASN A 14 1.49 0.93 18.61
C ASN A 14 2.78 0.11 18.38
N VAL A 15 3.44 0.31 17.24
CA VAL A 15 4.75 -0.28 16.96
C VAL A 15 5.78 0.37 17.89
N SER A 16 6.51 -0.45 18.63
CA SER A 16 7.50 0.00 19.60
C SER A 16 8.94 -0.23 19.16
N GLU A 17 9.14 -1.20 18.26
CA GLU A 17 10.47 -1.61 17.80
C GLU A 17 10.49 -1.95 16.31
N ILE A 18 11.60 -1.59 15.65
CA ILE A 18 11.92 -2.03 14.28
C ILE A 18 13.02 -3.09 14.38
N ILE A 19 12.66 -4.35 14.09
CA ILE A 19 13.50 -5.54 14.33
C ILE A 19 14.77 -5.44 13.45
N ASP A 20 14.59 -5.33 12.14
CA ASP A 20 15.69 -5.27 11.17
C ASP A 20 15.73 -3.96 10.37
N THR A 21 16.85 -3.70 9.70
CA THR A 21 16.98 -2.49 8.87
C THR A 21 15.97 -2.55 7.71
N PRO A 22 15.10 -1.54 7.52
CA PRO A 22 14.14 -1.52 6.43
C PRO A 22 14.75 -1.80 5.06
N ARG A 23 14.27 -2.84 4.39
CA ARG A 23 14.78 -3.29 3.09
C ARG A 23 14.06 -2.58 1.96
N GLU A 24 14.78 -1.91 1.07
CA GLU A 24 14.17 -1.31 -0.13
C GLU A 24 13.71 -2.41 -1.10
N ILE A 25 12.45 -2.29 -1.55
CA ILE A 25 11.84 -3.20 -2.51
C ILE A 25 11.87 -2.54 -3.89
N PHE A 26 12.54 -3.20 -4.84
CA PHE A 26 12.70 -2.72 -6.21
C PHE A 26 11.60 -3.25 -7.13
N GLY A 27 11.31 -2.51 -8.20
CA GLY A 27 10.29 -2.88 -9.21
C GLY A 27 9.27 -1.78 -9.50
N GLY A 28 9.07 -0.83 -8.57
CA GLY A 28 8.29 0.39 -8.80
C GLY A 28 9.12 1.49 -9.48
N LEU A 29 8.56 2.18 -10.47
CA LEU A 29 9.27 3.24 -11.21
C LEU A 29 9.18 4.62 -10.54
N LEU A 30 8.10 4.90 -9.80
CA LEU A 30 7.76 6.26 -9.35
C LEU A 30 7.95 6.49 -7.85
N HIS A 31 7.73 5.45 -7.05
CA HIS A 31 7.72 5.51 -5.59
C HIS A 31 8.81 4.62 -5.02
N LYS A 32 9.25 4.93 -3.79
CA LYS A 32 10.10 4.02 -3.04
C LYS A 32 9.25 3.15 -2.12
N MET A 33 9.52 1.85 -2.13
CA MET A 33 8.88 0.87 -1.26
C MET A 33 9.92 0.29 -0.31
N TYR A 34 9.52 0.04 0.93
CA TYR A 34 10.35 -0.64 1.92
C TYR A 34 9.55 -1.73 2.60
N GLU A 35 10.17 -2.88 2.82
CA GLU A 35 9.70 -3.88 3.78
C GLU A 35 10.27 -3.53 5.16
N VAL A 36 9.41 -3.57 6.17
CA VAL A 36 9.73 -3.20 7.54
C VAL A 36 9.18 -4.25 8.47
N GLU A 37 10.08 -4.92 9.20
CA GLU A 37 9.72 -5.90 10.22
C GLU A 37 9.72 -5.25 11.62
N THR A 38 8.66 -5.50 12.39
CA THR A 38 8.42 -4.88 13.70
C THR A 38 7.92 -5.89 14.72
N ASP A 39 7.79 -5.44 15.96
CA ASP A 39 7.16 -6.19 17.06
C ASP A 39 5.66 -6.50 16.83
N GLN A 40 5.01 -5.88 15.84
CA GLN A 40 3.59 -6.05 15.53
C GLN A 40 3.34 -6.79 14.19
N GLY A 41 4.39 -7.02 13.40
CA GLY A 41 4.30 -7.71 12.10
C GLY A 41 5.22 -7.11 11.03
N ILE A 42 5.01 -7.52 9.78
CA ILE A 42 5.77 -7.02 8.62
C ILE A 42 4.87 -6.11 7.81
N TYR A 43 5.40 -4.95 7.43
CA TYR A 43 4.68 -3.92 6.70
C TYR A 43 5.42 -3.50 5.44
N ALA A 44 4.65 -3.15 4.41
CA ALA A 44 5.15 -2.44 3.24
C ALA A 44 4.93 -0.93 3.43
N ILE A 45 6.03 -0.15 3.44
CA ILE A 45 5.98 1.31 3.53
C ILE A 45 6.27 1.92 2.16
N LYS A 46 5.29 2.64 1.62
CA LYS A 46 5.39 3.39 0.36
C LYS A 46 5.67 4.86 0.64
N ARG A 47 6.87 5.32 0.27
CA ARG A 47 7.17 6.75 0.25
C ARG A 47 6.68 7.36 -1.07
N LEU A 48 5.72 8.27 -0.98
CA LEU A 48 5.18 8.95 -2.15
C LEU A 48 6.23 9.87 -2.79
N ASN A 49 6.10 10.06 -4.09
CA ASN A 49 6.98 10.95 -4.84
C ASN A 49 6.52 12.40 -4.60
N GLU A 50 7.45 13.26 -4.17
CA GLU A 50 7.19 14.65 -3.78
C GLU A 50 6.65 15.49 -4.95
N GLU A 51 7.15 15.28 -6.17
CA GLU A 51 6.68 15.98 -7.37
C GLU A 51 5.29 15.52 -7.80
N ILE A 52 4.88 14.30 -7.43
CA ILE A 52 3.54 13.79 -7.73
C ILE A 52 2.55 14.30 -6.69
N ILE A 53 2.85 14.14 -5.40
CA ILE A 53 1.92 14.51 -4.31
C ILE A 53 1.72 16.02 -4.20
N SER A 54 2.69 16.83 -4.63
CA SER A 54 2.56 18.30 -4.67
C SER A 54 1.59 18.81 -5.74
N ARG A 55 1.14 17.97 -6.68
CA ARG A 55 0.17 18.37 -7.70
C ARG A 55 -1.20 18.64 -7.03
N PRO A 56 -1.93 19.70 -7.42
CA PRO A 56 -3.15 20.13 -6.71
C PRO A 56 -4.22 19.06 -6.49
N LYS A 57 -4.36 18.10 -7.41
CA LYS A 57 -5.36 17.01 -7.32
C LYS A 57 -4.82 15.72 -6.71
N ALA A 58 -3.50 15.57 -6.57
CA ALA A 58 -2.91 14.30 -6.18
C ALA A 58 -3.34 13.83 -4.78
N PRO A 59 -3.35 14.67 -3.73
CA PRO A 59 -3.79 14.23 -2.40
C PRO A 59 -5.22 13.68 -2.41
N ASN A 60 -6.16 14.39 -3.05
CA ASN A 60 -7.55 13.94 -3.16
C ASN A 60 -7.69 12.65 -3.98
N ASN A 61 -6.88 12.48 -5.03
CA ASN A 61 -6.87 11.25 -5.81
C ASN A 61 -6.40 10.04 -4.99
N TYR A 62 -5.37 10.20 -4.15
CA TYR A 62 -4.94 9.13 -3.24
C TYR A 62 -6.01 8.82 -2.18
N ILE A 63 -6.62 9.84 -1.56
CA ILE A 63 -7.70 9.64 -0.58
C ILE A 63 -8.86 8.88 -1.23
N LEU A 64 -9.29 9.29 -2.43
CA LEU A 64 -10.37 8.64 -3.16
C LEU A 64 -10.01 7.19 -3.53
N SER A 65 -8.80 6.97 -4.03
CA SER A 65 -8.28 5.63 -4.38
C SER A 65 -8.32 4.68 -3.18
N GLU A 66 -7.87 5.14 -2.02
CA GLU A 66 -7.83 4.29 -0.82
C GLU A 66 -9.22 4.05 -0.24
N ARG A 67 -10.11 5.04 -0.28
CA ARG A 67 -11.51 4.82 0.11
C ARG A 67 -12.21 3.81 -0.81
N PHE A 68 -11.96 3.89 -2.12
CA PHE A 68 -12.48 2.90 -3.07
C PHE A 68 -11.88 1.52 -2.84
N SER A 69 -10.60 1.43 -2.49
CA SER A 69 -9.95 0.15 -2.12
C SER A 69 -10.59 -0.46 -0.88
N SER A 70 -10.79 0.33 0.19
CA SER A 70 -11.47 -0.12 1.41
C SER A 70 -12.90 -0.56 1.13
N PHE A 71 -13.66 0.20 0.34
CA PHE A 71 -15.01 -0.18 -0.08
C PHE A 71 -15.04 -1.47 -0.90
N SER A 72 -14.07 -1.64 -1.80
CA SER A 72 -13.91 -2.88 -2.58
C SER A 72 -13.66 -4.07 -1.67
N LYS A 73 -12.82 -3.89 -0.63
CA LYS A 73 -12.54 -4.90 0.38
C LYS A 73 -13.76 -5.29 1.18
N GLU A 74 -14.52 -4.31 1.67
CA GLU A 74 -15.78 -4.54 2.39
C GLU A 74 -16.84 -5.23 1.50
N SER A 75 -16.77 -5.02 0.19
CA SER A 75 -17.63 -5.67 -0.82
C SER A 75 -17.17 -7.08 -1.23
N GLY A 76 -16.16 -7.65 -0.55
CA GLY A 76 -15.70 -9.03 -0.78
C GLY A 76 -14.74 -9.20 -1.96
N ILE A 77 -14.00 -8.14 -2.32
CA ILE A 77 -12.87 -8.18 -3.25
C ILE A 77 -11.58 -8.13 -2.43
N ASP A 78 -10.59 -8.96 -2.70
CA ASP A 78 -9.32 -9.01 -1.93
C ASP A 78 -8.40 -7.81 -2.27
N ALA A 79 -8.89 -6.59 -2.01
CA ALA A 79 -8.16 -5.35 -2.24
C ALA A 79 -7.18 -5.05 -1.10
N ILE A 80 -6.02 -4.50 -1.46
CA ILE A 80 -4.99 -4.07 -0.51
C ILE A 80 -5.23 -2.58 -0.22
N CYS A 81 -5.36 -2.25 1.06
CA CYS A 81 -5.70 -0.91 1.54
C CYS A 81 -4.60 -0.39 2.45
N ALA A 82 -4.33 0.91 2.38
CA ALA A 82 -3.45 1.57 3.33
C ALA A 82 -4.04 1.53 4.75
N LYS A 83 -3.17 1.48 5.76
CA LYS A 83 -3.52 1.75 7.14
C LYS A 83 -3.79 3.24 7.30
N TYR A 84 -4.89 3.57 7.97
CA TYR A 84 -5.32 4.95 8.18
C TYR A 84 -4.76 5.52 9.47
N ASN A 85 -4.23 6.74 9.40
CA ASN A 85 -3.79 7.54 10.53
C ASN A 85 -4.64 8.81 10.58
N ASN A 86 -5.50 8.95 11.60
CA ASN A 86 -6.45 10.06 11.75
C ASN A 86 -7.22 10.37 10.44
N ASP A 87 -7.88 9.35 9.89
CA ASP A 87 -8.69 9.41 8.65
C ASP A 87 -7.93 9.69 7.34
N LEU A 88 -6.59 9.76 7.38
CA LEU A 88 -5.75 9.89 6.20
C LEU A 88 -5.03 8.57 5.89
N PRO A 89 -4.85 8.22 4.60
CA PRO A 89 -4.15 7.00 4.22
C PRO A 89 -2.62 7.15 4.25
N TRP A 90 -2.10 8.14 4.97
CA TRP A 90 -0.66 8.41 5.08
C TRP A 90 -0.28 9.04 6.41
N THR A 91 0.99 8.87 6.76
CA THR A 91 1.70 9.63 7.81
C THR A 91 2.69 10.58 7.14
N ILE A 92 2.91 11.76 7.74
CA ILE A 92 3.90 12.72 7.28
C ILE A 92 5.08 12.74 8.26
N VAL A 93 6.28 12.44 7.77
CA VAL A 93 7.53 12.47 8.54
C VAL A 93 8.58 13.21 7.70
N ASP A 94 9.28 14.18 8.27
CA ASP A 94 10.28 15.01 7.57
C ASP A 94 9.75 15.57 6.23
N ASN A 95 8.55 16.15 6.25
CA ASN A 95 7.85 16.72 5.09
C ASN A 95 7.58 15.73 3.94
N LYS A 96 7.69 14.42 4.19
CA LYS A 96 7.44 13.35 3.20
C LYS A 96 6.22 12.54 3.58
N TYR A 97 5.47 12.12 2.57
CA TYR A 97 4.25 11.33 2.72
C TYR A 97 4.57 9.84 2.63
N TYR A 98 4.11 9.07 3.62
CA TYR A 98 4.29 7.63 3.70
C TYR A 98 2.95 6.92 3.86
N MET A 99 2.67 5.95 3.00
CA MET A 99 1.54 5.03 3.15
C MET A 99 2.05 3.70 3.70
N VAL A 100 1.25 3.05 4.54
CA VAL A 100 1.61 1.79 5.19
C VAL A 100 0.60 0.72 4.80
N PHE A 101 1.08 -0.46 4.42
CA PHE A 101 0.24 -1.60 4.06
C PHE A 101 0.71 -2.84 4.83
N ASP A 102 -0.19 -3.80 5.05
CA ASP A 102 0.23 -5.13 5.48
C ASP A 102 1.15 -5.74 4.42
N TRP A 103 2.23 -6.40 4.85
CA TRP A 103 3.06 -7.16 3.94
C TRP A 103 2.31 -8.42 3.47
N ILE A 104 2.40 -8.71 2.17
CA ILE A 104 1.74 -9.87 1.58
C ILE A 104 2.78 -10.66 0.80
N GLU A 105 3.00 -11.90 1.24
CA GLU A 105 3.80 -12.89 0.51
C GLU A 105 3.04 -13.35 -0.74
N ALA A 106 3.36 -12.74 -1.87
CA ALA A 106 2.73 -13.02 -3.15
C ALA A 106 3.76 -13.42 -4.21
N ARG A 107 3.32 -14.19 -5.20
CA ARG A 107 4.12 -14.54 -6.38
C ARG A 107 3.63 -13.77 -7.59
N SER A 108 4.57 -13.23 -8.36
CA SER A 108 4.25 -12.61 -9.64
C SER A 108 3.75 -13.67 -10.62
N LEU A 109 2.70 -13.35 -11.37
CA LEU A 109 2.27 -14.16 -12.50
C LEU A 109 3.25 -13.92 -13.65
N GLY A 110 4.08 -14.92 -13.96
CA GLY A 110 5.00 -14.87 -15.11
C GLY A 110 4.27 -14.87 -16.44
N GLN A 111 4.94 -14.42 -17.52
CA GLN A 111 4.38 -14.46 -18.88
C GLN A 111 4.20 -15.89 -19.42
N ASP A 112 4.87 -16.87 -18.81
CA ASP A 112 4.98 -18.24 -19.30
C ASP A 112 3.83 -19.15 -18.78
N GLY A 113 2.94 -18.61 -17.94
CA GLY A 113 1.89 -19.35 -17.27
C GLY A 113 0.60 -19.43 -18.09
N ASN A 114 0.52 -20.42 -18.99
CA ASN A 114 -0.75 -20.93 -19.51
C ASN A 114 -1.67 -21.39 -18.36
N GLU A 115 -2.60 -20.56 -17.90
CA GLU A 115 -3.76 -21.03 -17.14
C GLU A 115 -4.96 -20.12 -17.41
N ASP A 116 -5.89 -20.55 -18.26
CA ASP A 116 -7.19 -19.89 -18.49
C ASP A 116 -7.90 -19.52 -17.17
N ASN A 117 -7.62 -20.27 -16.09
CA ASN A 117 -8.10 -20.01 -14.74
C ASN A 117 -7.65 -18.65 -14.16
N HIS A 118 -6.43 -18.20 -14.43
CA HIS A 118 -5.96 -16.88 -14.01
C HIS A 118 -6.70 -15.76 -14.74
N LEU A 119 -6.87 -15.89 -16.06
CA LEU A 119 -7.65 -14.93 -16.86
C LEU A 119 -9.09 -14.85 -16.37
N ILE A 120 -9.75 -16.00 -16.13
CA ILE A 120 -11.10 -16.05 -15.57
C ILE A 120 -11.15 -15.36 -14.20
N THR A 121 -10.16 -15.59 -13.34
CA THR A 121 -10.11 -14.98 -12.01
C THR A 121 -9.95 -13.46 -12.12
N ILE A 122 -9.03 -12.97 -12.93
CA ILE A 122 -8.82 -11.55 -13.20
C ILE A 122 -10.08 -10.91 -13.79
N SER A 123 -10.71 -11.54 -14.79
CA SER A 123 -11.95 -11.05 -15.40
C SER A 123 -13.09 -10.98 -14.40
N LYS A 124 -13.25 -11.97 -13.52
CA LYS A 124 -14.26 -11.95 -12.45
C LYS A 124 -14.00 -10.82 -11.45
N LEU A 125 -12.75 -10.62 -11.03
CA LEU A 125 -12.38 -9.52 -10.13
C LEU A 125 -12.64 -8.16 -10.77
N LEU A 126 -12.23 -7.97 -12.03
CA LEU A 126 -12.46 -6.73 -12.77
C LEU A 126 -13.95 -6.46 -12.98
N SER A 127 -14.73 -7.49 -13.32
CA SER A 127 -16.18 -7.38 -13.43
C SER A 127 -16.82 -6.97 -12.10
N LYS A 128 -16.41 -7.58 -10.97
CA LYS A 128 -16.89 -7.17 -9.64
C LYS A 128 -16.55 -5.72 -9.34
N LEU A 129 -15.29 -5.30 -9.58
CA LEU A 129 -14.85 -3.91 -9.38
C LEU A 129 -15.70 -2.92 -10.19
N HIS A 130 -15.99 -3.21 -11.45
CA HIS A 130 -16.82 -2.32 -12.30
C HIS A 130 -18.30 -2.28 -11.91
N HIS A 131 -18.81 -3.29 -11.21
CA HIS A 131 -20.19 -3.30 -10.70
C HIS A 131 -20.31 -2.64 -9.32
N LEU A 132 -19.18 -2.30 -8.67
CA LEU A 132 -19.22 -1.52 -7.43
C LEU A 132 -19.77 -0.13 -7.72
N ASN A 133 -20.73 0.28 -6.91
CA ASN A 133 -21.29 1.63 -6.95
C ASN A 133 -20.82 2.37 -5.69
N TYR A 134 -19.74 3.13 -5.85
CA TYR A 134 -19.07 3.90 -4.79
C TYR A 134 -19.50 5.36 -4.81
#